data_AF-A0AAV7Y8W8-F1
#
_entry.id   AF-A0AAV7Y8W8-F1
#
_cell.length_a   1.000
_cell.length_b   1.000
_cell.length_c   1.000
_cell.angle_alpha   90.00
_cell.angle_beta   90.00
_cell.angle_gamma   90.00
#
_symmetry.space_group_name_H-M   'P 1'
#
loop_
_entity.id
_entity.type
_entity.pdbx_description
1 polymer ?
#
loop_
_entity_poly.entity_id
_entity_poly.type
_entity_poly.pdbx_seq_one_letter_code
_entity_poly.pdbx_strand_id
1 'polypeptide(L)'
;MTEIDNLTTIEELPVTINVSMTSSRERFKMSIDSSNTVKSLKQKIIRERELPRNSHLRLIHQGQLLEDNQKICDTGIRNEGSLHCVFSQFGNNRNNEGEEEEEERIDIEAIPVGFDRLLMYGFTHFEVEQFRSQFRSSYMRTVEPYPTTETERKEIEDEWVDGLIDLEYMNNDIGVEQQRSIIRRTITEQHQQFSLATSQNGTDYDLFFGAVLGFLLGIVVLFFMWEGLPKKRKLGIILGVVFNICIALLYTIFRTK
;
A
#
# COMPACT_ATOMS: atom_id res chain seq x y z
N MET A 1 -61.85 -29.09 20.57
CA MET A 1 -61.44 -27.69 20.78
C MET A 1 -59.92 -27.68 20.86
N THR A 2 -59.26 -27.86 19.70
CA THR A 2 -58.65 -26.80 18.88
C THR A 2 -57.42 -26.24 19.61
N GLU A 3 -56.27 -26.91 19.51
CA GLU A 3 -55.28 -26.74 18.42
C GLU A 3 -55.02 -25.24 18.18
N ILE A 4 -54.08 -24.70 18.96
CA ILE A 4 -53.62 -23.31 18.90
C ILE A 4 -52.11 -23.32 18.61
N ASP A 5 -51.71 -24.05 17.58
CA ASP A 5 -50.38 -23.92 16.98
C ASP A 5 -50.61 -23.38 15.58
N ASN A 6 -50.58 -22.05 15.41
CA ASN A 6 -50.38 -21.36 14.12
C ASN A 6 -50.25 -19.85 14.37
N LEU A 7 -49.24 -19.47 15.16
CA LEU A 7 -48.71 -18.11 15.15
C LEU A 7 -47.83 -17.96 13.91
N THR A 8 -48.44 -17.50 12.83
CA THR A 8 -47.82 -16.67 11.78
C THR A 8 -46.35 -16.98 11.46
N THR A 9 -46.10 -18.08 10.74
CA THR A 9 -44.92 -18.16 9.86
C THR A 9 -45.13 -17.12 8.77
N ILE A 10 -44.62 -15.91 8.98
CA ILE A 10 -44.50 -14.91 7.92
C ILE A 10 -43.61 -15.57 6.87
N GLU A 11 -44.14 -15.79 5.67
CA GLU A 11 -43.34 -16.20 4.52
C GLU A 11 -42.26 -15.13 4.31
N GLU A 12 -41.07 -15.37 4.85
CA GLU A 12 -39.89 -14.57 4.59
C GLU A 12 -39.51 -14.78 3.13
N LEU A 13 -40.10 -13.96 2.26
CA LEU A 13 -39.87 -13.98 0.83
C LEU A 13 -38.37 -13.84 0.55
N PRO A 14 -37.81 -14.67 -0.35
CA PRO A 14 -36.39 -14.60 -0.67
C PRO A 14 -36.05 -13.22 -1.24
N VAL A 15 -35.05 -12.58 -0.65
CA VAL A 15 -34.58 -11.25 -1.03
C VAL A 15 -33.58 -11.41 -2.18
N THR A 16 -33.86 -10.75 -3.30
CA THR A 16 -32.89 -10.65 -4.40
C THR A 16 -31.94 -9.50 -4.11
N ILE A 17 -30.64 -9.77 -4.10
CA ILE A 17 -29.62 -8.76 -3.80
C ILE A 17 -28.67 -8.61 -4.99
N ASN A 18 -28.31 -7.36 -5.27
CA ASN A 18 -27.34 -6.99 -6.30
C ASN A 18 -25.95 -6.92 -5.65
N VAL A 19 -25.13 -7.93 -5.88
CA VAL A 19 -23.77 -7.99 -5.33
C VAL A 19 -22.79 -7.42 -6.36
N SER A 20 -22.04 -6.41 -5.94
CA SER A 20 -20.94 -5.82 -6.69
C SER A 20 -19.63 -6.26 -6.06
N MET A 21 -18.66 -6.70 -6.87
CA MET A 21 -17.35 -7.12 -6.39
C MET A 21 -16.27 -6.12 -6.77
N THR A 22 -15.21 -5.99 -5.97
CA THR A 22 -14.05 -5.17 -6.34
C THR A 22 -13.22 -5.77 -7.48
N SER A 23 -13.22 -7.10 -7.61
CA SER A 23 -12.51 -7.83 -8.67
C SER A 23 -13.19 -7.77 -10.04
N SER A 24 -14.46 -7.35 -10.10
CA SER A 24 -15.30 -7.43 -11.29
C SER A 24 -16.16 -6.16 -11.45
N ARG A 25 -16.11 -5.54 -12.63
CA ARG A 25 -16.99 -4.41 -12.97
C ARG A 25 -18.46 -4.84 -13.13
N GLU A 26 -18.73 -6.14 -13.14
CA GLU A 26 -20.05 -6.73 -13.35
C GLU A 26 -20.74 -7.07 -12.02
N ARG A 27 -21.97 -6.58 -11.86
CA ARG A 27 -22.82 -6.93 -10.72
C ARG A 27 -23.60 -8.19 -11.04
N PHE A 28 -23.76 -9.07 -10.05
CA PHE A 28 -24.60 -10.25 -10.19
C PHE A 28 -25.75 -10.22 -9.20
N LYS A 29 -26.85 -10.83 -9.62
CA LYS A 29 -28.04 -11.01 -8.79
C LYS A 29 -27.96 -12.36 -8.11
N MET A 30 -28.21 -12.38 -6.81
CA MET A 30 -28.38 -13.62 -6.07
C MET A 30 -29.60 -13.52 -5.17
N SER A 31 -30.30 -14.64 -5.02
CA SER A 31 -31.46 -14.76 -4.14
C SER A 31 -31.04 -15.40 -2.82
N ILE A 32 -31.37 -14.77 -1.69
CA ILE A 32 -31.08 -15.29 -0.35
C ILE A 32 -32.26 -15.05 0.59
N ASP A 33 -32.47 -15.96 1.52
CA ASP A 33 -33.51 -15.86 2.53
C ASP A 33 -33.14 -14.77 3.56
N SER A 34 -34.08 -13.92 3.96
CA SER A 34 -33.84 -12.85 4.93
C SER A 34 -33.49 -13.37 6.33
N SER A 35 -33.85 -14.60 6.66
CA SER A 35 -33.55 -15.26 7.94
C SER A 35 -32.09 -15.69 8.06
N ASN A 36 -31.39 -15.77 6.91
CA ASN A 36 -30.02 -16.23 6.84
C ASN A 36 -29.04 -15.20 7.45
N THR A 37 -27.90 -15.69 7.92
CA THR A 37 -26.83 -14.84 8.46
C THR A 37 -25.91 -14.34 7.37
N VAL A 38 -25.24 -13.22 7.62
CA VAL A 38 -24.19 -12.66 6.76
C VAL A 38 -23.09 -13.70 6.49
N LYS A 39 -22.73 -14.54 7.46
CA LYS A 39 -21.78 -15.66 7.26
C LYS A 39 -22.23 -16.63 6.16
N SER A 40 -23.50 -17.01 6.15
CA SER A 40 -24.05 -17.90 5.12
C SER A 40 -24.10 -17.23 3.75
N LEU A 41 -24.37 -15.92 3.69
CA LEU A 41 -24.27 -15.11 2.48
C LEU A 41 -22.85 -15.09 1.91
N LYS A 42 -21.84 -14.87 2.76
CA LYS A 42 -20.42 -14.93 2.36
C LYS A 42 -20.08 -16.31 1.75
N GLN A 43 -20.46 -17.39 2.42
CA GLN A 43 -20.24 -18.74 1.89
C GLN A 43 -20.92 -18.98 0.55
N LYS A 44 -22.15 -18.46 0.37
CA LYS A 44 -22.87 -18.57 -0.90
C LYS A 44 -22.17 -17.81 -2.02
N ILE A 45 -21.66 -16.61 -1.74
CA ILE A 45 -20.88 -15.82 -2.69
C ILE A 45 -19.59 -16.55 -3.09
N ILE A 46 -18.87 -17.15 -2.13
CA ILE A 46 -17.65 -17.92 -2.40
C ILE A 46 -17.94 -19.08 -3.36
N ARG A 47 -19.06 -19.79 -3.17
CA ARG A 47 -19.47 -20.91 -4.03
C ARG A 47 -19.89 -20.44 -5.42
N GLU A 48 -20.72 -19.40 -5.51
CA GLU A 48 -21.26 -18.90 -6.78
C GLU A 48 -20.17 -18.28 -7.67
N ARG A 49 -19.15 -17.68 -7.04
CA ARG A 49 -18.05 -17.00 -7.74
C ARG A 49 -16.77 -17.82 -7.80
N GLU A 50 -16.83 -19.09 -7.40
CA GLU A 50 -15.69 -20.02 -7.39
C GLU A 50 -14.44 -19.42 -6.71
N LEU A 51 -14.66 -18.66 -5.64
CA LEU A 51 -13.57 -18.01 -4.93
C LEU A 51 -12.79 -19.04 -4.08
N PRO A 52 -11.46 -18.84 -3.89
CA PRO A 52 -10.66 -19.68 -3.00
C PRO A 52 -11.29 -19.80 -1.60
N ARG A 53 -11.30 -21.00 -1.01
CA ARG A 53 -11.91 -21.22 0.32
C ARG A 53 -11.22 -20.46 1.45
N ASN A 54 -9.96 -20.08 1.27
CA ASN A 54 -9.18 -19.28 2.21
C ASN A 54 -9.40 -17.76 2.03
N SER A 55 -10.49 -17.39 1.38
CA SER A 55 -10.79 -15.99 1.11
C SER A 55 -11.66 -15.38 2.18
N HIS A 56 -11.31 -14.15 2.52
CA HIS A 56 -12.11 -13.34 3.43
C HIS A 56 -12.96 -12.39 2.61
N LEU A 57 -14.26 -12.44 2.87
CA LEU A 57 -15.23 -11.52 2.27
C LEU A 57 -15.65 -10.48 3.29
N ARG A 58 -15.56 -9.21 2.91
CA ARG A 58 -16.18 -8.10 3.61
C ARG A 58 -17.40 -7.66 2.81
N LEU A 59 -18.55 -7.66 3.48
CA LEU A 59 -19.81 -7.27 2.88
C LEU A 59 -20.18 -5.90 3.45
N ILE A 60 -20.37 -4.92 2.58
CA ILE A 60 -20.61 -3.52 2.95
C ILE A 60 -21.97 -3.13 2.37
N HIS A 61 -22.87 -2.67 3.23
CA HIS A 61 -24.20 -2.16 2.86
C HIS A 61 -24.40 -0.77 3.47
N GLN A 62 -24.74 0.23 2.64
CA GLN A 62 -24.94 1.63 3.09
C GLN A 62 -23.78 2.20 3.91
N GLY A 63 -22.54 1.79 3.60
CA GLY A 63 -21.34 2.21 4.32
C GLY A 63 -21.07 1.47 5.63
N GLN A 64 -21.95 0.56 6.04
CA GLN A 64 -21.74 -0.30 7.20
C GLN A 64 -21.16 -1.64 6.79
N LEU A 65 -20.07 -2.03 7.45
CA LEU A 65 -19.53 -3.39 7.36
C LEU A 65 -20.50 -4.33 8.07
N LEU A 66 -20.91 -5.38 7.38
CA LEU A 66 -21.81 -6.39 7.91
C LEU A 66 -21.02 -7.45 8.67
N GLU A 67 -21.43 -7.65 9.92
CA GLU A 67 -20.87 -8.65 10.82
C GLU A 67 -21.42 -10.05 10.52
N ASP A 68 -20.59 -11.08 10.68
CA ASP A 68 -20.94 -12.47 10.33
C ASP A 68 -22.17 -13.00 11.07
N ASN A 69 -22.37 -12.51 12.30
CA ASN A 69 -23.44 -12.93 13.20
C ASN A 69 -24.76 -12.18 12.97
N GLN A 70 -24.77 -11.16 12.10
CA GLN A 70 -25.97 -10.40 11.80
C GLN A 70 -26.87 -11.16 10.81
N LYS A 71 -28.19 -11.11 11.00
CA LYS A 71 -29.16 -11.65 10.03
C LYS A 71 -29.43 -10.63 8.93
N ILE A 72 -29.72 -11.12 7.72
CA ILE A 72 -29.95 -10.25 6.56
C ILE A 72 -31.15 -9.33 6.78
N CYS A 73 -32.21 -9.80 7.44
CA CYS A 73 -33.35 -8.96 7.84
C CYS A 73 -32.94 -7.76 8.72
N ASP A 74 -31.94 -7.93 9.59
CA ASP A 74 -31.46 -6.89 10.51
C ASP A 74 -30.46 -5.92 9.86
N THR A 75 -29.89 -6.27 8.71
CA THR A 75 -28.92 -5.43 7.97
C THR A 75 -29.59 -4.30 7.16
N GLY A 76 -30.92 -4.27 7.10
CA GLY A 76 -31.68 -3.30 6.31
C GLY A 76 -31.61 -3.53 4.79
N ILE A 77 -31.05 -4.65 4.34
CA ILE A 77 -31.00 -5.02 2.93
C ILE A 77 -32.40 -5.38 2.44
N ARG A 78 -32.91 -4.60 1.47
CA ARG A 78 -34.22 -4.81 0.84
C ARG A 78 -34.09 -5.59 -0.46
N ASN A 79 -35.24 -5.97 -1.03
CA ASN A 79 -35.28 -6.56 -2.36
C ASN A 79 -34.68 -5.58 -3.39
N GLU A 80 -33.80 -6.11 -4.24
CA GLU A 80 -32.91 -5.41 -5.16
C GLU A 80 -31.86 -4.48 -4.50
N GLY A 81 -31.60 -4.65 -3.20
CA GLY A 81 -30.58 -3.90 -2.47
C GLY A 81 -29.17 -4.07 -3.05
N SER A 82 -28.34 -3.03 -2.95
CA SER A 82 -26.96 -3.05 -3.43
C SER A 82 -25.99 -3.45 -2.33
N LEU A 83 -25.29 -4.55 -2.51
CA LEU A 83 -24.27 -5.04 -1.60
C LEU A 83 -22.89 -4.89 -2.25
N HIS A 84 -21.94 -4.30 -1.54
CA HIS A 84 -20.56 -4.27 -1.99
C HIS A 84 -19.76 -5.37 -1.31
N CYS A 85 -19.10 -6.20 -2.11
CA CYS A 85 -18.32 -7.33 -1.66
C CYS A 85 -16.85 -7.08 -1.99
N VAL A 86 -16.05 -6.97 -0.95
CA VAL A 86 -14.60 -6.88 -1.05
C VAL A 86 -14.03 -8.25 -0.70
N PHE A 87 -13.14 -8.75 -1.53
CA PHE A 87 -12.53 -10.07 -1.41
C PHE A 87 -11.01 -9.91 -1.26
N SER A 88 -10.43 -10.64 -0.32
CA SER A 88 -8.98 -10.76 -0.12
C SER A 88 -8.56 -12.24 -0.15
N GLN A 89 -7.46 -12.55 -0.86
CA GLN A 89 -6.83 -13.88 -0.86
C GLN A 89 -5.59 -13.84 0.01
N PHE A 90 -5.52 -14.70 1.03
CA PHE A 90 -4.23 -15.01 1.64
C PHE A 90 -3.48 -16.00 0.74
N GLY A 91 -2.36 -15.56 0.16
CA GLY A 91 -1.49 -16.43 -0.63
C GLY A 91 -0.87 -17.50 0.26
N ASN A 92 -1.35 -18.74 0.17
CA ASN A 92 -0.72 -19.87 0.84
C ASN A 92 0.53 -20.27 0.04
N ASN A 93 1.70 -19.75 0.42
CA ASN A 93 2.99 -20.29 -0.01
C ASN A 93 3.15 -21.67 0.64
N ARG A 94 2.70 -22.71 -0.07
CA ARG A 94 2.91 -24.10 0.30
C ARG A 94 4.40 -24.41 0.26
N ASN A 95 5.02 -24.44 1.44
CA ASN A 95 6.05 -25.45 1.73
C ASN A 95 5.38 -26.47 2.66
N ASN A 96 5.11 -27.66 2.11
CA ASN A 96 4.68 -28.82 2.88
C ASN A 96 5.82 -29.27 3.79
N GLU A 97 5.66 -29.20 5.11
CA GLU A 97 6.15 -30.21 6.05
C GLU A 97 5.20 -30.27 7.25
N GLY A 98 4.74 -31.48 7.59
CA GLY A 98 4.08 -31.80 8.86
C GLY A 98 2.56 -31.84 8.82
N GLU A 99 1.99 -33.02 8.59
CA GLU A 99 0.73 -33.39 9.22
C GLU A 99 1.01 -33.50 10.72
N GLU A 100 0.45 -32.60 11.53
CA GLU A 100 0.19 -32.83 12.94
C GLU A 100 -1.04 -32.01 13.33
N GLU A 101 -1.97 -32.70 13.98
CA GLU A 101 -3.26 -32.22 14.43
C GLU A 101 -3.06 -31.10 15.46
N GLU A 102 -3.43 -29.86 15.13
CA GLU A 102 -3.57 -28.81 16.14
C GLU A 102 -4.94 -28.13 16.06
N GLU A 103 -5.52 -28.09 17.24
CA GLU A 103 -6.83 -27.62 17.64
C GLU A 103 -7.17 -26.23 17.09
N GLU A 104 -8.48 -26.07 16.89
CA GLU A 104 -9.25 -24.85 16.71
C GLU A 104 -8.72 -23.66 17.53
N ARG A 105 -7.67 -22.99 17.05
CA ARG A 105 -7.33 -21.63 17.47
C ARG A 105 -8.21 -20.69 16.68
N ILE A 106 -9.07 -20.00 17.41
CA ILE A 106 -9.76 -18.81 16.95
C ILE A 106 -8.67 -17.81 16.55
N ASP A 107 -8.38 -17.73 15.26
CA ASP A 107 -7.50 -16.71 14.70
C ASP A 107 -8.18 -15.36 14.97
N ILE A 108 -7.71 -14.68 16.01
CA ILE A 108 -7.93 -13.27 16.22
C ILE A 108 -7.49 -12.61 14.91
N GLU A 109 -8.46 -12.05 14.21
CA GLU A 109 -8.33 -11.24 13.00
C GLU A 109 -7.00 -10.48 13.02
N ALA A 110 -6.01 -11.00 12.27
CA ALA A 110 -4.73 -10.33 12.14
C ALA A 110 -4.98 -9.01 11.42
N ILE A 111 -5.09 -7.93 12.20
CA ILE A 111 -5.27 -6.57 11.69
C ILE A 111 -4.17 -6.37 10.64
N PRO A 112 -4.52 -6.04 9.39
CA PRO A 112 -3.52 -5.83 8.35
C PRO A 112 -2.50 -4.79 8.84
N VAL A 113 -1.21 -5.09 8.68
CA VAL A 113 -0.12 -4.23 9.18
C VAL A 113 0.54 -3.53 7.99
N GLY A 114 0.88 -2.26 8.18
CA GLY A 114 1.55 -1.40 7.23
C GLY A 114 0.76 -1.24 5.93
N PHE A 115 1.47 -1.42 4.82
CA PHE A 115 0.91 -1.28 3.47
C PHE A 115 -0.25 -2.24 3.18
N ASP A 116 -0.34 -3.37 3.87
CA ASP A 116 -1.44 -4.32 3.65
C ASP A 116 -2.79 -3.77 4.13
N ARG A 117 -2.80 -2.70 4.95
CA ARG A 117 -4.01 -1.94 5.28
C ARG A 117 -4.67 -1.33 4.05
N LEU A 118 -3.90 -0.96 3.03
CA LEU A 118 -4.42 -0.38 1.80
C LEU A 118 -5.34 -1.36 1.04
N LEU A 119 -5.19 -2.68 1.27
CA LEU A 119 -6.10 -3.68 0.71
C LEU A 119 -7.53 -3.49 1.20
N MET A 120 -7.73 -2.96 2.41
CA MET A 120 -9.05 -2.65 2.96
C MET A 120 -9.77 -1.57 2.16
N TYR A 121 -9.01 -0.70 1.47
CA TYR A 121 -9.49 0.40 0.64
C TYR A 121 -9.63 0.02 -0.85
N GLY A 122 -9.57 -1.28 -1.17
CA GLY A 122 -9.74 -1.77 -2.54
C GLY A 122 -8.51 -1.59 -3.43
N PHE A 123 -7.32 -1.39 -2.84
CA PHE A 123 -6.07 -1.53 -3.58
C PHE A 123 -5.76 -3.01 -3.82
N THR A 124 -5.17 -3.30 -4.96
CA THR A 124 -4.71 -4.66 -5.28
C THR A 124 -3.37 -4.95 -4.61
N HIS A 125 -3.07 -6.21 -4.31
CA HIS A 125 -1.75 -6.60 -3.80
C HIS A 125 -0.58 -6.10 -4.67
N PHE A 126 -0.78 -6.08 -5.99
CA PHE A 126 0.21 -5.54 -6.92
C PHE A 126 0.44 -4.04 -6.70
N GLU A 127 -0.62 -3.24 -6.55
CA GLU A 127 -0.52 -1.81 -6.28
C GLU A 127 0.10 -1.53 -4.92
N VAL A 128 -0.29 -2.30 -3.90
CA VAL A 128 0.31 -2.22 -2.56
C VAL A 128 1.80 -2.50 -2.61
N GLU A 129 2.23 -3.52 -3.36
CA GLU A 129 3.64 -3.85 -3.51
C GLU A 129 4.40 -2.76 -4.29
N GLN A 130 3.76 -2.12 -5.27
CA GLN A 130 4.34 -0.97 -5.95
C GLN A 130 4.54 0.20 -4.98
N PHE A 131 3.56 0.52 -4.14
CA PHE A 131 3.68 1.57 -3.13
C PHE A 131 4.76 1.24 -2.09
N ARG A 132 4.80 -0.01 -1.62
CA ARG A 132 5.83 -0.50 -0.70
C ARG A 132 7.23 -0.40 -1.32
N SER A 133 7.37 -0.75 -2.60
CA SER A 133 8.62 -0.58 -3.35
C SER A 133 9.05 0.89 -3.45
N GLN A 134 8.10 1.77 -3.77
CA GLN A 134 8.35 3.23 -3.81
C GLN A 134 8.78 3.75 -2.44
N PHE A 135 8.07 3.41 -1.37
CA PHE A 135 8.40 3.75 0.01
C PHE A 135 9.82 3.30 0.40
N ARG A 136 10.17 2.03 0.13
CA ARG A 136 11.51 1.49 0.40
C ARG A 136 12.60 2.22 -0.37
N SER A 137 12.33 2.54 -1.64
CA SER A 137 13.31 3.19 -2.50
C SER A 137 13.51 4.67 -2.15
N SER A 138 12.46 5.37 -1.71
CA SER A 138 12.53 6.77 -1.34
C SER A 138 12.66 6.92 0.17
N TYR A 139 11.52 6.92 0.86
CA TYR A 139 11.38 7.29 2.27
C TYR A 139 12.32 6.52 3.21
N MET A 140 12.48 5.21 3.02
CA MET A 140 13.31 4.39 3.91
C MET A 140 14.78 4.81 3.95
N ARG A 141 15.29 5.45 2.88
CA ARG A 141 16.67 5.92 2.82
C ARG A 141 16.93 7.19 3.63
N THR A 142 15.89 7.91 4.06
CA THR A 142 16.03 9.09 4.92
C THR A 142 15.81 8.82 6.40
N VAL A 143 15.33 7.63 6.77
CA VAL A 143 15.11 7.29 8.17
C VAL A 143 16.47 6.97 8.81
N GLU A 144 16.87 7.77 9.80
CA GLU A 144 18.06 7.54 10.62
C GLU A 144 17.67 7.37 12.09
N PRO A 145 18.11 6.30 12.77
CA PRO A 145 18.94 5.19 12.28
C PRO A 145 18.17 4.26 11.33
N TYR A 146 18.89 3.62 10.41
CA TYR A 146 18.26 2.66 9.48
C TYR A 146 17.71 1.46 10.26
N PRO A 147 16.42 1.10 10.09
CA PRO A 147 15.78 0.04 10.86
C PRO A 147 16.38 -1.34 10.50
N THR A 148 16.81 -2.07 11.52
CA THR A 148 17.48 -3.37 11.33
C THR A 148 16.52 -4.53 11.53
N THR A 149 15.57 -4.37 12.46
CA THR A 149 14.57 -5.38 12.78
C THR A 149 13.34 -5.26 11.88
N GLU A 150 12.65 -6.39 11.67
CA GLU A 150 11.41 -6.39 10.88
C GLU A 150 10.28 -5.62 11.56
N THR A 151 10.25 -5.59 12.89
CA THR A 151 9.26 -4.86 13.67
C THR A 151 9.39 -3.35 13.47
N GLU A 152 10.61 -2.81 13.58
CA GLU A 152 10.87 -1.38 13.31
C GLU A 152 10.48 -0.99 11.89
N ARG A 153 10.77 -1.85 10.90
CA ARG A 153 10.37 -1.59 9.51
C ARG A 153 8.84 -1.50 9.37
N LYS A 154 8.12 -2.40 10.03
CA LYS A 154 6.65 -2.43 10.01
C LYS A 154 6.03 -1.23 10.72
N GLU A 155 6.60 -0.79 11.84
CA GLU A 155 6.16 0.42 12.56
C GLU A 155 6.29 1.67 11.69
N ILE A 156 7.38 1.80 10.94
CA ILE A 156 7.58 2.92 10.01
C ILE A 156 6.62 2.81 8.81
N GLU A 157 6.37 1.59 8.31
CA GLU A 157 5.35 1.37 7.28
C GLU A 157 3.95 1.78 7.79
N ASP A 158 3.61 1.44 9.04
CA ASP A 158 2.35 1.81 9.70
C ASP A 158 2.20 3.34 9.80
N GLU A 159 3.20 4.04 10.36
CA GLU A 159 3.15 5.51 10.52
C GLU A 159 2.97 6.24 9.19
N TRP A 160 3.66 5.76 8.15
CA TRP A 160 3.56 6.35 6.82
C TRP A 160 2.19 6.11 6.18
N VAL A 161 1.62 4.91 6.36
CA VAL A 161 0.27 4.57 5.87
C VAL A 161 -0.81 5.33 6.64
N ASP A 162 -0.67 5.48 7.96
CA ASP A 162 -1.60 6.25 8.77
C ASP A 162 -1.62 7.72 8.34
N GLY A 163 -0.47 8.30 7.98
CA GLY A 163 -0.40 9.64 7.39
C GLY A 163 -1.12 9.79 6.04
N LEU A 164 -1.27 8.71 5.26
CA LEU A 164 -2.07 8.72 4.03
C LEU A 164 -3.57 8.61 4.33
N ILE A 165 -3.93 7.79 5.31
CA ILE A 165 -5.32 7.50 5.67
C ILE A 165 -5.93 8.68 6.46
N ASP A 166 -5.16 9.39 7.27
CA ASP A 166 -5.62 10.59 7.99
C ASP A 166 -6.07 11.72 7.04
N LEU A 167 -5.50 11.78 5.83
CA LEU A 167 -5.96 12.69 4.77
C LEU A 167 -7.34 12.29 4.20
N GLU A 168 -7.73 11.03 4.37
CA GLU A 168 -8.99 10.45 3.89
C GLU A 168 -10.13 10.63 4.90
N TYR A 169 -9.85 10.53 6.21
CA TYR A 169 -10.86 10.70 7.28
C TYR A 169 -11.49 12.11 7.35
N MET A 170 -10.87 13.11 6.74
CA MET A 170 -11.46 14.45 6.57
C MET A 170 -12.51 14.52 5.44
N ASN A 171 -12.77 13.41 4.72
CA ASN A 171 -13.50 13.42 3.45
C ASN A 171 -14.49 12.25 3.29
N ASN A 172 -15.21 11.93 4.37
CA ASN A 172 -16.13 10.78 4.46
C ASN A 172 -17.35 10.81 3.52
N ASP A 173 -17.54 11.87 2.72
CA ASP A 173 -18.61 12.00 1.73
C ASP A 173 -18.17 11.61 0.30
N ILE A 174 -16.92 11.17 0.14
CA ILE A 174 -16.32 10.88 -1.16
C ILE A 174 -16.39 9.39 -1.47
N GLY A 175 -16.82 9.04 -2.69
CA GLY A 175 -16.85 7.66 -3.16
C GLY A 175 -15.46 7.01 -3.23
N VAL A 176 -15.42 5.69 -3.02
CA VAL A 176 -14.20 4.86 -2.92
C VAL A 176 -13.20 5.07 -4.06
N GLU A 177 -13.67 5.27 -5.30
CA GLU A 177 -12.77 5.54 -6.43
C GLU A 177 -12.03 6.87 -6.32
N GLN A 178 -12.71 7.89 -5.77
CA GLN A 178 -12.10 9.20 -5.61
C GLN A 178 -11.13 9.20 -4.41
N GLN A 179 -11.41 8.43 -3.35
CA GLN A 179 -10.44 8.14 -2.29
C GLN A 179 -9.18 7.46 -2.83
N ARG A 180 -9.33 6.42 -3.65
CA ARG A 180 -8.20 5.73 -4.31
C ARG A 180 -7.39 6.67 -5.19
N SER A 181 -8.06 7.58 -5.90
CA SER A 181 -7.40 8.57 -6.75
C SER A 181 -6.53 9.54 -5.93
N ILE A 182 -7.00 9.94 -4.75
CA ILE A 182 -6.27 10.84 -3.84
C ILE A 182 -5.03 10.14 -3.32
N ILE A 183 -5.16 8.91 -2.79
CA ILE A 183 -4.02 8.15 -2.27
C ILE A 183 -2.96 7.91 -3.36
N ARG A 184 -3.36 7.45 -4.57
CA ARG A 184 -2.43 7.27 -5.70
C ARG A 184 -1.66 8.55 -6.02
N ARG A 185 -2.39 9.67 -6.07
CA ARG A 185 -1.81 10.98 -6.38
C ARG A 185 -0.84 11.42 -5.29
N THR A 186 -1.22 11.33 -4.02
CA THR A 186 -0.39 11.70 -2.88
C THR A 186 0.91 10.88 -2.85
N ILE A 187 0.82 9.56 -3.03
CA ILE A 187 2.01 8.68 -3.06
C ILE A 187 2.95 9.07 -4.21
N THR A 188 2.38 9.31 -5.39
CA THR A 188 3.16 9.70 -6.57
C THR A 188 3.83 11.07 -6.39
N GLU A 189 3.09 12.05 -5.86
CA GLU A 189 3.60 13.40 -5.58
C GLU A 189 4.71 13.37 -4.53
N GLN A 190 4.54 12.62 -3.43
CA GLN A 190 5.58 12.46 -2.42
C GLN A 190 6.82 11.77 -2.96
N HIS A 191 6.66 10.70 -3.76
CA HIS A 191 7.79 10.01 -4.37
C HIS A 191 8.56 10.94 -5.33
N GLN A 192 7.87 11.75 -6.13
CA GLN A 192 8.51 12.70 -7.04
C GLN A 192 9.27 13.80 -6.28
N GLN A 193 8.69 14.33 -5.22
CA GLN A 193 9.33 15.34 -4.38
C GLN A 193 10.58 14.78 -3.67
N PHE A 194 10.51 13.54 -3.20
CA PHE A 194 11.61 12.87 -2.53
C PHE A 194 12.74 12.43 -3.48
N SER A 195 12.39 11.91 -4.67
CA SER A 195 13.37 11.56 -5.70
C SER A 195 14.11 12.78 -6.23
N LEU A 196 13.45 13.94 -6.33
CA LEU A 196 14.09 15.21 -6.65
C LEU A 196 15.05 15.68 -5.53
N ALA A 197 14.66 15.53 -4.26
CA ALA A 197 15.51 15.88 -3.12
C ALA A 197 16.77 14.99 -3.03
N THR A 198 16.61 13.69 -3.27
CA THR A 198 17.73 12.73 -3.26
C THR A 198 18.60 12.82 -4.53
N SER A 199 18.04 13.10 -5.70
CA SER A 199 18.81 13.32 -6.94
C SER A 199 19.73 14.56 -6.86
N GLN A 200 19.33 15.61 -6.15
CA GLN A 200 20.23 16.76 -5.92
C GLN A 200 21.44 16.40 -5.05
N ASN A 201 21.28 15.40 -4.17
CA ASN A 201 22.32 14.84 -3.34
C ASN A 201 22.98 13.69 -4.11
N GLY A 202 23.77 14.01 -5.14
CA GLY A 202 24.51 13.03 -5.94
C GLY A 202 25.23 11.96 -5.08
N THR A 203 25.53 10.83 -5.69
CA THR A 203 26.18 9.70 -5.00
C THR A 203 27.61 10.03 -4.61
N ASP A 204 28.21 9.29 -3.66
CA ASP A 204 29.61 9.53 -3.27
C ASP A 204 30.58 9.22 -4.44
N TYR A 205 30.17 8.37 -5.38
CA TYR A 205 30.88 8.15 -6.63
C TYR A 205 30.91 9.40 -7.52
N ASP A 206 29.85 10.23 -7.50
CA ASP A 206 29.81 11.49 -8.24
C ASP A 206 30.83 12.50 -7.71
N LEU A 207 31.11 12.48 -6.41
CA LEU A 207 32.16 13.29 -5.78
C LEU A 207 33.55 12.82 -6.25
N PHE A 208 33.81 11.51 -6.21
CA PHE A 208 35.09 10.93 -6.61
C PHE A 208 35.38 11.16 -8.09
N PHE A 209 34.45 10.84 -8.98
CA PHE A 209 34.60 11.09 -10.42
C PHE A 209 34.71 12.59 -10.70
N GLY A 210 33.98 13.44 -9.97
CA GLY A 210 34.16 14.89 -10.04
C GLY A 210 35.59 15.32 -9.71
N ALA A 211 36.18 14.80 -8.63
CA ALA A 211 37.55 15.10 -8.22
C ALA A 211 38.59 14.64 -9.24
N VAL A 212 38.45 13.43 -9.79
CA VAL A 212 39.33 12.93 -10.86
C VAL A 212 39.22 13.81 -12.11
N LEU A 213 38.00 14.18 -12.51
CA LEU A 213 37.76 15.03 -13.67
C LEU A 213 38.35 16.44 -13.48
N GLY A 214 38.17 17.04 -12.31
CA GLY A 214 38.71 18.34 -11.96
C GLY A 214 40.25 18.35 -11.86
N PHE A 215 40.84 17.27 -11.35
CA PHE A 215 42.30 17.13 -11.30
C PHE A 215 42.92 17.01 -12.69
N LEU A 216 42.30 16.25 -13.60
CA LEU A 216 42.87 15.93 -14.91
C LEU A 216 42.63 17.04 -15.95
N LEU A 217 41.47 17.70 -15.92
CA LEU A 217 41.10 18.75 -16.88
C LEU A 217 41.26 20.18 -16.32
N GLY A 218 41.49 20.34 -15.01
CA GLY A 218 41.80 21.62 -14.39
C GLY A 218 40.72 22.69 -14.60
N ILE A 219 41.17 23.93 -14.84
CA ILE A 219 40.29 25.11 -14.96
C ILE A 219 39.36 25.05 -16.18
N VAL A 220 39.69 24.24 -17.19
CA VAL A 220 38.90 24.08 -18.43
C VAL A 220 37.52 23.47 -18.13
N VAL A 221 37.45 22.56 -17.17
CA VAL A 221 36.19 21.91 -16.75
C VAL A 221 35.23 22.88 -16.06
N LEU A 222 35.74 23.96 -15.44
CA LEU A 222 34.89 24.97 -14.80
C LEU A 222 34.08 25.78 -15.81
N PHE A 223 34.58 25.96 -17.03
CA PHE A 223 33.86 26.66 -18.10
C PHE A 223 32.67 25.86 -18.64
N PHE A 224 32.78 24.52 -18.64
CA PHE A 224 31.69 23.62 -19.04
C PHE A 224 30.67 23.35 -17.92
N MET A 225 30.89 23.90 -16.72
CA MET A 225 30.07 23.62 -15.53
C MET A 225 28.76 24.45 -15.47
N TRP A 226 28.43 25.19 -16.53
CA TRP A 226 27.35 26.17 -16.50
C TRP A 226 25.95 25.56 -16.31
N GLU A 227 25.70 24.29 -16.68
CA GLU A 227 24.38 23.66 -16.49
C GLU A 227 24.40 22.18 -16.04
N GLY A 228 23.46 21.82 -15.16
CA GLY A 228 22.97 20.43 -14.99
C GLY A 228 23.67 19.47 -14.02
N LEU A 229 24.85 19.77 -13.46
CA LEU A 229 25.57 18.78 -12.62
C LEU A 229 25.08 18.74 -11.15
N PRO A 230 24.98 17.55 -10.52
CA PRO A 230 24.59 17.39 -9.12
C PRO A 230 25.61 18.03 -8.15
N LYS A 231 25.13 18.48 -6.97
CA LYS A 231 25.92 19.30 -6.03
C LYS A 231 27.23 18.62 -5.60
N LYS A 232 27.19 17.31 -5.32
CA LYS A 232 28.40 16.54 -4.93
C LYS A 232 29.44 16.45 -6.05
N ARG A 233 29.02 16.33 -7.32
CA ARG A 233 29.94 16.30 -8.47
C ARG A 233 30.64 17.64 -8.68
N LYS A 234 29.93 18.75 -8.52
CA LYS A 234 30.49 20.11 -8.56
C LYS A 234 31.53 20.31 -7.46
N LEU A 235 31.22 19.87 -6.24
CA LEU A 235 32.16 19.93 -5.11
C LEU A 235 33.42 19.11 -5.41
N GLY A 236 33.27 17.91 -5.97
CA GLY A 236 34.38 17.05 -6.37
C GLY A 236 35.29 17.74 -7.38
N ILE A 237 34.72 18.30 -8.44
CA ILE A 237 35.46 19.07 -9.46
C ILE A 237 36.27 20.19 -8.82
N ILE A 238 35.65 21.00 -7.95
CA ILE A 238 36.33 22.10 -7.25
C ILE A 238 37.51 21.56 -6.43
N LEU A 239 37.31 20.47 -5.68
CA LEU A 239 38.34 19.86 -4.86
C LEU A 239 39.54 19.38 -5.71
N GLY A 240 39.27 18.74 -6.84
CA GLY A 240 40.29 18.27 -7.78
C GLY A 240 41.11 19.41 -8.40
N VAL A 241 40.45 20.51 -8.78
CA VAL A 241 41.12 21.70 -9.32
C VAL A 241 41.99 22.38 -8.25
N VAL A 242 41.48 22.53 -7.02
CA VAL A 242 42.25 23.09 -5.90
C VAL A 242 43.49 22.24 -5.61
N PHE A 243 43.34 20.91 -5.59
CA PHE A 243 44.47 20.00 -5.37
C PHE A 243 45.54 20.13 -6.47
N ASN A 244 45.14 20.24 -7.74
CA ASN A 244 46.05 20.47 -8.86
C ASN A 244 46.81 21.80 -8.71
N ILE A 245 46.12 22.89 -8.37
CA ILE A 245 46.73 24.20 -8.12
C ILE A 245 47.71 24.15 -6.94
N CYS A 246 47.37 23.46 -5.84
CA CYS A 246 48.25 23.28 -4.70
C CYS A 246 49.56 22.56 -5.07
N ILE A 247 49.47 21.49 -5.87
CA ILE A 247 50.66 20.78 -6.37
C ILE A 247 51.50 21.70 -7.26
N ALA A 248 50.87 22.46 -8.15
CA ALA A 248 51.58 23.41 -9.02
C ALA A 248 52.31 24.50 -8.20
N LEU A 249 51.68 25.05 -7.17
CA LEU A 249 52.29 26.03 -6.26
C LEU A 249 53.45 25.42 -5.47
N LEU A 250 53.27 24.22 -4.91
CA LEU A 250 54.34 23.51 -4.20
C LEU A 250 55.54 23.25 -5.12
N TYR A 251 55.29 22.74 -6.33
CA TYR A 251 56.35 22.53 -7.31
C TYR A 251 57.08 23.83 -7.66
N THR A 252 56.34 24.94 -7.80
CA THR A 252 56.93 26.25 -8.07
C THR A 252 57.81 26.72 -6.91
N ILE A 253 57.34 26.61 -5.66
CA ILE A 253 58.08 26.99 -4.45
C ILE A 253 59.37 26.17 -4.30
N PHE A 254 59.30 24.84 -4.50
CA PHE A 254 60.45 23.95 -4.43
C PHE A 254 61.44 24.16 -5.58
N ARG A 255 60.99 24.63 -6.75
CA ARG A 255 61.85 24.96 -7.88
C ARG A 255 62.57 26.30 -7.71
N THR A 256 62.01 27.23 -6.93
CA THR A 256 62.60 28.55 -6.66
C THR A 256 63.56 28.60 -5.47
N LYS A 257 63.69 27.50 -4.72
CA LYS A 257 64.73 27.32 -3.70
C LYS A 257 65.91 26.53 -4.27
#